data_AF-F1LGB2-F1
#
_entry.id   AF-F1LGB2-F1
#
_cell.length_a   1.000
_cell.length_b   1.000
_cell.length_c   1.000
_cell.angle_alpha   90.00
_cell.angle_beta   90.00
_cell.angle_gamma   90.00
#
_symmetry.space_group_name_H-M   'P 1'
#
loop_
_entity.id
_entity.type
_entity.pdbx_description
1 polymer ?
#
loop_
_entity_poly.entity_id
_entity_poly.type
_entity_poly.pdbx_seq_one_letter_code
_entity_poly.pdbx_strand_id
1 'polypeptide(L)'
;MEFVQNHPSVRMRDPNDVCKKVEKFTNDKPEHLLVIADFDHTLSRTKNHVGEECCISYGVFEMDALRRSPERANCFAKLTEKYLPIELSTTMTSEEKAPYMVEWWQKSNDYILETKYTEDDIEDLVAKSSIDLRDDVDLMIHDLDRHTVPLLIFSAGIGNIIDICLRKKMVNVPKN
;
A
#
# COMPACT_ATOMS: atom_id res chain seq x y z
N MET A 1 -5.86 -25.45 -5.31
CA MET A 1 -4.42 -25.24 -5.63
C MET A 1 -4.16 -25.10 -7.12
N GLU A 2 -4.84 -25.86 -7.98
CA GLU A 2 -4.60 -25.86 -9.43
C GLU A 2 -4.67 -24.46 -10.08
N PHE A 3 -5.63 -23.61 -9.67
CA PHE A 3 -5.70 -22.21 -10.13
C PHE A 3 -4.44 -21.40 -9.81
N VAL A 4 -3.94 -21.50 -8.57
CA VAL A 4 -2.75 -20.75 -8.12
C VAL A 4 -1.47 -21.28 -8.77
N GLN A 5 -1.37 -22.59 -8.94
CA GLN A 5 -0.17 -23.22 -9.51
C GLN A 5 0.01 -22.93 -11.01
N ASN A 6 -1.09 -22.72 -11.74
CA ASN A 6 -1.06 -22.58 -13.20
C ASN A 6 -1.11 -21.12 -13.69
N HIS A 7 -1.23 -20.15 -12.78
CA HIS A 7 -1.28 -18.74 -13.18
C HIS A 7 0.13 -18.24 -13.58
N PRO A 8 0.29 -17.58 -14.76
CA PRO A 8 1.61 -17.26 -15.32
C PRO A 8 2.44 -16.27 -14.48
N SER A 9 1.79 -15.45 -13.64
CA SER A 9 2.48 -14.52 -12.72
C SER A 9 2.91 -15.17 -11.40
N VAL A 10 2.47 -16.39 -11.11
CA VAL A 10 2.81 -17.07 -9.85
C VAL A 10 4.18 -17.72 -9.97
N ARG A 11 5.05 -17.43 -8.99
CA ARG A 11 6.38 -18.01 -8.84
C ARG A 11 6.50 -18.55 -7.43
N MET A 12 6.76 -19.85 -7.28
CA MET A 12 6.95 -20.51 -5.99
C MET A 12 8.32 -21.18 -5.95
N ARG A 13 9.08 -20.93 -4.88
CA ARG A 13 10.37 -21.62 -4.66
C ARG A 13 10.17 -23.11 -4.39
N ASP A 14 9.19 -23.46 -3.56
CA ASP A 14 8.83 -24.84 -3.21
C ASP A 14 7.30 -25.00 -3.22
N PRO A 15 6.71 -25.51 -4.31
CA PRO A 15 5.27 -25.73 -4.40
C PRO A 15 4.72 -26.71 -3.35
N ASN A 16 5.50 -27.70 -2.93
CA ASN A 16 5.05 -28.71 -1.96
C ASN A 16 4.93 -28.10 -0.55
N ASP A 17 5.88 -27.24 -0.16
CA ASP A 17 5.80 -26.49 1.09
C ASP A 17 4.57 -25.55 1.12
N VAL A 18 4.29 -24.87 0.01
CA VAL A 18 3.09 -24.04 -0.13
C VAL A 18 1.81 -24.87 0.01
N CYS A 19 1.72 -26.03 -0.64
CA CYS A 19 0.57 -26.93 -0.51
C CYS A 19 0.33 -27.32 0.95
N LYS A 20 1.37 -27.71 1.70
CA LYS A 20 1.24 -28.06 3.12
C LYS A 20 0.71 -26.91 3.97
N LYS A 21 1.14 -25.67 3.71
CA LYS A 21 0.63 -24.48 4.43
C LYS A 21 -0.84 -24.21 4.13
N VAL A 22 -1.26 -24.34 2.86
CA VAL A 22 -2.66 -24.17 2.46
C VAL A 22 -3.55 -25.26 3.05
N GLU A 23 -3.11 -26.51 3.04
CA GLU A 23 -3.80 -27.62 3.71
C GLU A 23 -3.96 -27.35 5.21
N LYS A 24 -2.92 -26.84 5.86
CA LYS A 24 -2.98 -26.43 7.27
C LYS A 24 -4.04 -25.36 7.51
N PHE A 25 -4.07 -24.27 6.72
CA PHE A 25 -5.10 -23.24 6.84
C PHE A 25 -6.52 -23.79 6.65
N THR A 26 -6.68 -24.74 5.73
CA THR A 26 -7.99 -25.37 5.47
C THR A 26 -8.43 -26.24 6.65
N ASN A 27 -7.51 -26.94 7.31
CA ASN A 27 -7.79 -27.82 8.44
C ASN A 27 -8.02 -27.06 9.77
N ASP A 28 -7.27 -25.99 10.00
CA ASP A 28 -7.28 -25.24 11.26
C ASP A 28 -8.49 -24.29 11.40
N LYS A 29 -9.30 -24.11 10.34
CA LYS A 29 -10.51 -23.26 10.30
C LYS A 29 -10.23 -21.74 10.45
N PRO A 30 -11.19 -20.87 10.10
CA PRO A 30 -11.00 -19.41 10.12
C PRO A 30 -10.66 -18.80 11.49
N GLU A 31 -11.14 -19.39 12.59
CA GLU A 31 -10.89 -18.93 13.97
C GLU A 31 -9.40 -19.01 14.40
N HIS A 32 -8.56 -19.66 13.60
CA HIS A 32 -7.12 -19.75 13.80
C HIS A 32 -6.33 -18.97 12.73
N LEU A 33 -7.01 -18.14 11.95
CA LEU A 33 -6.40 -17.31 10.90
C LEU A 33 -6.32 -15.84 11.33
N LEU A 34 -5.19 -15.22 11.02
CA LEU A 34 -4.97 -13.77 11.08
C LEU A 34 -4.37 -13.36 9.74
N VAL A 35 -4.92 -12.31 9.13
CA VAL A 35 -4.34 -11.73 7.92
C VAL A 35 -3.63 -10.43 8.30
N ILE A 36 -2.36 -10.34 7.92
CA ILE A 36 -1.57 -9.10 8.02
C ILE A 36 -1.16 -8.74 6.59
N ALA A 37 -1.53 -7.55 6.16
CA ALA A 37 -1.25 -7.07 4.81
C ALA A 37 -0.65 -5.67 4.85
N ASP A 38 0.30 -5.41 3.96
CA ASP A 38 0.67 -4.04 3.61
C ASP A 38 -0.41 -3.41 2.71
N PHE A 39 -0.40 -2.10 2.51
CA PHE A 39 -1.35 -1.39 1.65
C PHE A 39 -0.75 -1.00 0.30
N ASP A 40 0.29 -0.17 0.30
CA ASP A 40 0.82 0.46 -0.91
C ASP A 40 1.45 -0.59 -1.85
N HIS A 41 0.90 -0.72 -3.06
CA HIS A 41 1.28 -1.75 -4.01
C HIS A 41 1.08 -3.20 -3.50
N THR A 42 0.28 -3.40 -2.44
CA THR A 42 -0.14 -4.70 -1.87
C THR A 42 -1.66 -4.88 -1.89
N LEU A 43 -2.41 -3.96 -1.29
CA LEU A 43 -3.87 -3.87 -1.51
C LEU A 43 -4.18 -2.88 -2.64
N SER A 44 -3.37 -1.82 -2.78
CA SER A 44 -3.42 -0.95 -3.96
C SER A 44 -2.63 -1.54 -5.12
N ARG A 45 -3.01 -1.15 -6.35
CA ARG A 45 -2.34 -1.58 -7.59
C ARG A 45 -0.99 -0.88 -7.75
N THR A 46 -0.12 -1.51 -8.51
CA THR A 46 1.06 -0.84 -9.10
C THR A 46 0.67 -0.12 -10.39
N LYS A 47 -0.16 -0.76 -11.22
CA LYS A 47 -0.64 -0.20 -12.49
C LYS A 47 -2.16 -0.27 -12.61
N ASN A 48 -2.76 0.74 -13.22
CA ASN A 48 -4.17 0.73 -13.56
C ASN A 48 -4.45 -0.19 -14.77
N HIS A 49 -5.73 -0.34 -15.12
CA HIS A 49 -6.19 -1.21 -16.20
C HIS A 49 -5.69 -0.81 -17.60
N VAL A 50 -5.19 0.43 -17.77
CA VAL A 50 -4.59 0.92 -19.03
C VAL A 50 -3.06 0.89 -19.01
N GLY A 51 -2.44 0.42 -17.91
CA GLY A 51 -1.00 0.22 -17.79
C GLY A 51 -0.20 1.40 -17.22
N GLU A 52 -0.86 2.46 -16.75
CA GLU A 52 -0.22 3.61 -16.11
C GLU A 52 0.06 3.32 -14.63
N GLU A 53 1.15 3.88 -14.09
CA GLU A 53 1.53 3.69 -12.68
C GLU A 53 0.50 4.37 -11.74
N CYS A 54 0.02 3.60 -10.77
CA CYS A 54 -0.76 4.09 -9.65
C CYS A 54 0.18 4.68 -8.59
N CYS A 55 -0.20 5.77 -7.95
CA CYS A 55 0.60 6.31 -6.85
C CYS A 55 0.41 5.50 -5.57
N ILE A 56 1.39 5.60 -4.67
CA ILE A 56 1.29 5.18 -3.27
C ILE A 56 0.60 6.26 -2.43
N SER A 57 0.29 5.97 -1.18
CA SER A 57 -0.37 6.89 -0.24
C SER A 57 0.33 8.25 -0.11
N TYR A 58 1.67 8.30 -0.12
CA TYR A 58 2.44 9.55 -0.14
C TYR A 58 2.33 10.32 -1.47
N GLY A 59 2.12 9.62 -2.58
CA GLY A 59 2.10 10.21 -3.91
C GLY A 59 0.93 11.18 -4.12
N VAL A 60 -0.12 11.12 -3.30
CA VAL A 60 -1.21 12.10 -3.33
C VAL A 60 -0.72 13.53 -3.07
N PHE A 61 0.30 13.68 -2.20
CA PHE A 61 0.89 14.98 -1.87
C PHE A 61 1.84 15.47 -2.96
N GLU A 62 2.56 14.55 -3.61
CA GLU A 62 3.41 14.89 -4.76
C GLU A 62 2.56 15.37 -5.94
N MET A 63 1.43 14.69 -6.21
CA MET A 63 0.48 15.08 -7.24
C MET A 63 -0.13 16.46 -6.95
N ASP A 64 -0.45 16.77 -5.68
CA ASP A 64 -0.90 18.11 -5.30
C ASP A 64 0.20 19.16 -5.46
N ALA A 65 1.42 18.86 -5.00
CA ALA A 65 2.56 19.75 -5.11
C ALA A 65 2.82 20.16 -6.57
N LEU A 66 2.75 19.20 -7.50
CA LEU A 66 2.83 19.43 -8.95
C LEU A 66 1.76 20.39 -9.48
N ARG A 67 0.55 20.35 -8.92
CA ARG A 67 -0.56 21.24 -9.32
C ARG A 67 -0.46 22.63 -8.71
N ARG A 68 0.11 22.77 -7.50
CA ARG A 68 0.16 24.03 -6.76
C ARG A 68 1.37 24.90 -7.10
N SER A 69 2.58 24.34 -7.12
CA SER A 69 3.81 25.11 -7.37
C SER A 69 4.98 24.23 -7.84
N PRO A 70 5.73 24.64 -8.89
CA PRO A 70 6.96 23.96 -9.30
C PRO A 70 8.00 23.80 -8.18
N GLU A 71 8.06 24.77 -7.25
CA GLU A 71 9.04 24.76 -6.15
C GLU A 71 8.75 23.62 -5.18
N ARG A 72 7.47 23.40 -4.85
CA ARG A 72 7.04 22.32 -3.95
C ARG A 72 7.21 20.95 -4.60
N ALA A 73 6.86 20.84 -5.88
CA ALA A 73 7.12 19.61 -6.63
C ALA A 73 8.61 19.24 -6.63
N ASN A 74 9.48 20.25 -6.77
CA ASN A 74 10.93 20.06 -6.72
C ASN A 74 11.44 19.58 -5.34
N CYS A 75 10.76 19.95 -4.25
CA CYS A 75 11.10 19.45 -2.91
C CYS A 75 10.94 17.93 -2.81
N PHE A 76 9.77 17.39 -3.19
CA PHE A 76 9.54 15.94 -3.21
C PHE A 76 10.45 15.23 -4.22
N ALA A 77 10.60 15.78 -5.43
CA ALA A 77 11.46 15.21 -6.46
C ALA A 77 12.92 15.04 -5.97
N LYS A 78 13.47 16.02 -5.25
CA LYS A 78 14.83 15.95 -4.69
C LYS A 78 14.96 14.91 -3.57
N LEU A 79 13.92 14.73 -2.76
CA LEU A 79 13.91 13.65 -1.76
C LEU A 79 13.96 12.31 -2.49
N THR A 80 13.06 12.08 -3.44
CA THR A 80 13.00 10.82 -4.21
C THR A 80 14.30 10.56 -4.97
N GLU A 81 14.88 11.57 -5.63
CA GLU A 81 16.17 11.45 -6.34
C GLU A 81 17.30 10.99 -5.41
N LYS A 82 17.32 11.48 -4.15
CA LYS A 82 18.33 11.10 -3.17
C LYS A 82 18.09 9.72 -2.56
N TYR A 83 16.86 9.44 -2.14
CA TYR A 83 16.57 8.30 -1.24
C TYR A 83 16.11 7.04 -1.97
N LEU A 84 15.43 7.14 -3.11
CA LEU A 84 14.97 5.98 -3.86
C LEU A 84 16.13 5.06 -4.32
N PRO A 85 17.28 5.57 -4.81
CA PRO A 85 18.42 4.71 -5.12
C PRO A 85 18.98 3.96 -3.90
N ILE A 86 18.85 4.55 -2.70
CA ILE A 86 19.30 3.94 -1.44
C ILE A 86 18.33 2.82 -1.03
N GLU A 87 17.02 3.07 -1.10
CA GLU A 87 15.97 2.08 -0.85
C GLU A 87 16.17 0.85 -1.74
N LEU A 88 16.34 1.07 -3.04
CA LEU A 88 16.48 0.02 -4.05
C LEU A 88 17.88 -0.61 -4.13
N SER A 89 18.86 -0.11 -3.37
CA SER A 89 20.24 -0.60 -3.42
C SER A 89 20.32 -2.09 -3.09
N THR A 90 20.96 -2.89 -3.94
CA THR A 90 21.18 -4.32 -3.67
C THR A 90 22.49 -4.60 -2.92
N THR A 91 23.30 -3.56 -2.67
CA THR A 91 24.60 -3.69 -2.01
C THR A 91 24.57 -3.29 -0.54
N MET A 92 23.64 -2.41 -0.14
CA MET A 92 23.48 -1.98 1.25
C MET A 92 22.58 -2.93 2.04
N THR A 93 22.92 -3.17 3.31
CA THR A 93 22.06 -3.94 4.22
C THR A 93 20.84 -3.13 4.66
N SER A 94 19.83 -3.81 5.21
CA SER A 94 18.65 -3.15 5.77
C SER A 94 19.01 -2.17 6.90
N GLU A 95 19.98 -2.52 7.75
CA GLU A 95 20.46 -1.69 8.85
C GLU A 95 21.16 -0.43 8.36
N GLU A 96 21.92 -0.53 7.27
CA GLU A 96 22.59 0.62 6.65
C GLU A 96 21.58 1.58 5.99
N LYS A 97 20.50 1.05 5.42
CA LYS A 97 19.44 1.84 4.78
C LYS A 97 18.49 2.49 5.78
N ALA A 98 18.20 1.82 6.90
CA ALA A 98 17.23 2.26 7.90
C ALA A 98 17.31 3.76 8.28
N PRO A 99 18.49 4.33 8.63
CA PRO A 99 18.57 5.75 8.98
C PRO A 99 18.20 6.68 7.81
N TYR A 100 18.48 6.30 6.56
CA TYR A 100 18.09 7.07 5.39
C TYR A 100 16.59 7.02 5.14
N MET A 101 15.95 5.88 5.36
CA MET A 101 14.49 5.74 5.25
C MET A 101 13.77 6.58 6.31
N VAL A 102 14.31 6.61 7.54
CA VAL A 102 13.80 7.49 8.60
C VAL A 102 13.96 8.96 8.21
N GLU A 103 15.13 9.37 7.69
CA GLU A 103 15.36 10.75 7.25
C GLU A 103 14.42 11.14 6.09
N TRP A 104 14.21 10.25 5.12
CA TRP A 104 13.30 10.48 4.01
C TRP A 104 11.85 10.65 4.49
N TRP A 105 11.40 9.74 5.36
CA TRP A 105 10.06 9.79 5.94
C TRP A 105 9.85 11.10 6.72
N GLN A 106 10.81 11.48 7.57
CA GLN A 106 10.75 12.73 8.34
C GLN A 106 10.62 13.96 7.44
N LYS A 107 11.50 14.12 6.45
CA LYS A 107 11.47 15.28 5.55
C LYS A 107 10.21 15.36 4.69
N SER A 108 9.71 14.20 4.26
CA SER A 108 8.45 14.14 3.51
C SER A 108 7.28 14.62 4.38
N ASN A 109 7.24 14.19 5.65
CA ASN A 109 6.23 14.65 6.61
C ASN A 109 6.36 16.14 6.93
N ASP A 110 7.57 16.67 7.08
CA ASP A 110 7.77 18.11 7.32
C ASP A 110 7.15 18.95 6.19
N TYR A 111 7.37 18.58 4.92
CA TYR A 111 6.76 19.29 3.78
C TYR A 111 5.22 19.18 3.74
N ILE A 112 4.67 18.03 4.14
CA ILE A 112 3.22 17.84 4.23
C ILE A 112 2.65 18.74 5.33
N LEU A 113 3.28 18.76 6.51
CA LEU A 113 2.84 19.55 7.66
C LEU A 113 2.93 21.06 7.40
N GLU A 114 3.99 21.53 6.72
CA GLU A 114 4.14 22.93 6.31
C GLU A 114 2.98 23.43 5.41
N THR A 115 2.37 22.52 4.65
CA THR A 115 1.24 22.85 3.77
C THR A 115 -0.07 23.06 4.51
N LYS A 116 -0.20 22.54 5.74
CA LYS A 116 -1.38 22.70 6.60
C LYS A 116 -2.69 22.24 5.92
N TYR A 117 -2.67 21.03 5.37
CA TYR A 117 -3.87 20.41 4.81
C TYR A 117 -4.97 20.28 5.87
N THR A 118 -6.19 20.61 5.47
CA THR A 118 -7.41 20.30 6.21
C THR A 118 -7.90 18.88 5.87
N GLU A 119 -8.81 18.33 6.67
CA GLU A 119 -9.42 17.03 6.35
C GLU A 119 -10.12 17.02 4.98
N ASP A 120 -10.79 18.12 4.62
CA ASP A 120 -11.42 18.30 3.31
C ASP A 120 -10.39 18.32 2.17
N ASP A 121 -9.23 18.96 2.39
CA ASP A 121 -8.14 18.90 1.41
C ASP A 121 -7.70 17.45 1.21
N ILE A 122 -7.49 16.68 2.28
CA ILE A 122 -7.05 15.29 2.20
C ILE A 122 -8.08 14.43 1.44
N GLU A 123 -9.37 14.60 1.71
CA GLU A 123 -10.45 13.93 0.98
C GLU A 123 -10.41 14.27 -0.52
N ASP A 124 -10.21 15.53 -0.88
CA ASP A 124 -10.08 15.99 -2.27
C ASP A 124 -8.81 15.44 -2.94
N LEU A 125 -7.68 15.39 -2.23
CA LEU A 125 -6.44 14.81 -2.73
C LEU A 125 -6.61 13.34 -3.11
N VAL A 126 -7.23 12.56 -2.22
CA VAL A 126 -7.51 11.14 -2.50
C VAL A 126 -8.43 11.00 -3.69
N ALA A 127 -9.49 11.83 -3.79
CA ALA A 127 -10.41 11.79 -4.93
C ALA A 127 -9.75 12.11 -6.27
N LYS A 128 -8.69 12.93 -6.28
CA LYS A 128 -7.92 13.33 -7.47
C LYS A 128 -6.64 12.51 -7.69
N SER A 129 -6.41 11.49 -6.87
CA SER A 129 -5.23 10.62 -6.95
C SER A 129 -5.42 9.51 -7.98
N SER A 130 -4.33 8.83 -8.33
CA SER A 130 -4.37 7.61 -9.16
C SER A 130 -4.38 6.31 -8.33
N ILE A 131 -4.56 6.40 -7.00
CA ILE A 131 -4.64 5.21 -6.14
C ILE A 131 -5.86 4.38 -6.54
N ASP A 132 -5.63 3.11 -6.81
CA ASP A 132 -6.69 2.15 -7.11
C ASP A 132 -6.42 0.83 -6.38
N LEU A 133 -7.49 0.17 -5.92
CA LEU A 133 -7.37 -1.13 -5.25
C LEU A 133 -7.24 -2.25 -6.28
N ARG A 134 -6.50 -3.30 -5.93
CA ARG A 134 -6.44 -4.54 -6.72
C ARG A 134 -7.84 -5.16 -6.84
N ASP A 135 -8.00 -5.98 -7.88
CA ASP A 135 -9.24 -6.71 -8.11
C ASP A 135 -9.60 -7.53 -6.87
N ASP A 136 -10.89 -7.55 -6.54
CA ASP A 136 -11.47 -8.35 -5.47
C ASP A 136 -10.95 -8.06 -4.04
N VAL A 137 -10.26 -6.94 -3.81
CA VAL A 137 -9.84 -6.53 -2.45
C VAL A 137 -11.04 -6.29 -1.54
N ASP A 138 -12.09 -5.68 -2.05
CA ASP A 138 -13.35 -5.46 -1.33
C ASP A 138 -14.02 -6.79 -0.97
N LEU A 139 -14.10 -7.72 -1.93
CA LEU A 139 -14.62 -9.07 -1.72
C LEU A 139 -13.80 -9.83 -0.68
N MET A 140 -12.47 -9.76 -0.77
CA MET A 140 -11.57 -10.39 0.20
C MET A 140 -11.82 -9.84 1.61
N ILE A 141 -11.90 -8.52 1.78
CA ILE A 141 -12.11 -7.90 3.10
C ILE A 141 -13.50 -8.28 3.67
N HIS A 142 -14.56 -8.28 2.85
CA HIS A 142 -15.90 -8.73 3.28
C HIS A 142 -15.94 -10.22 3.60
N ASP A 143 -15.19 -11.04 2.90
CA ASP A 143 -15.07 -12.47 3.20
C ASP A 143 -14.35 -12.71 4.52
N LEU A 144 -13.31 -11.93 4.83
CA LEU A 144 -12.63 -12.00 6.13
C LEU A 144 -13.57 -11.60 7.27
N ASP A 145 -14.28 -10.48 7.13
CA ASP A 145 -15.26 -10.01 8.12
C ASP A 145 -16.38 -11.03 8.35
N ARG A 146 -16.95 -11.60 7.28
CA ARG A 146 -18.00 -12.63 7.36
C ARG A 146 -17.57 -13.85 8.16
N HIS A 147 -16.30 -14.22 8.12
CA HIS A 147 -15.74 -15.36 8.86
C HIS A 147 -15.05 -14.95 10.16
N THR A 148 -15.17 -13.68 10.57
CA THR A 148 -14.56 -13.13 11.80
C THR A 148 -13.05 -13.35 11.82
N VAL A 149 -12.41 -13.26 10.65
CA VAL A 149 -10.95 -13.33 10.50
C VAL A 149 -10.38 -11.92 10.63
N PRO A 150 -9.53 -11.63 11.63
CA PRO A 150 -8.96 -10.32 11.77
C PRO A 150 -8.04 -9.97 10.58
N LEU A 151 -8.17 -8.74 10.09
CA LEU A 151 -7.27 -8.14 9.12
C LEU A 151 -6.54 -6.95 9.76
N LEU A 152 -5.22 -7.03 9.82
CA LEU A 152 -4.35 -5.91 10.17
C LEU A 152 -3.69 -5.35 8.91
N ILE A 153 -4.05 -4.13 8.53
CA ILE A 153 -3.33 -3.39 7.50
C ILE A 153 -2.13 -2.69 8.17
N PHE A 154 -0.95 -3.25 7.98
CA PHE A 154 0.31 -2.73 8.51
C PHE A 154 1.07 -2.02 7.39
N SER A 155 0.92 -0.71 7.30
CA SER A 155 1.54 0.09 6.23
C SER A 155 2.50 1.16 6.78
N ALA A 156 3.59 1.39 6.05
CA ALA A 156 4.48 2.54 6.23
C ALA A 156 3.94 3.83 5.55
N GLY A 157 2.81 3.73 4.84
CA GLY A 157 2.11 4.84 4.21
C GLY A 157 1.34 5.74 5.19
N ILE A 158 0.48 6.60 4.66
CA ILE A 158 -0.32 7.55 5.45
C ILE A 158 -1.69 6.96 5.79
N GLY A 159 -1.93 6.66 7.07
CA GLY A 159 -3.15 6.02 7.56
C GLY A 159 -4.45 6.72 7.15
N ASN A 160 -4.51 8.06 7.22
CA ASN A 160 -5.69 8.83 6.79
C ASN A 160 -6.02 8.63 5.30
N ILE A 161 -4.99 8.58 4.44
CA ILE A 161 -5.15 8.34 3.00
C ILE A 161 -5.69 6.93 2.77
N ILE A 162 -5.12 5.94 3.45
CA ILE A 162 -5.54 4.54 3.37
C ILE A 162 -7.00 4.37 3.79
N ASP A 163 -7.38 4.95 4.92
CA ASP A 163 -8.76 4.92 5.42
C ASP A 163 -9.75 5.52 4.41
N ILE A 164 -9.44 6.70 3.87
CA ILE A 164 -10.29 7.35 2.87
C ILE A 164 -10.38 6.51 1.59
N CYS A 165 -9.28 5.92 1.12
CA CYS A 165 -9.27 5.04 -0.05
C CYS A 165 -10.20 3.84 0.14
N LEU A 166 -10.13 3.18 1.31
CA LEU A 166 -11.00 2.05 1.64
C LEU A 166 -12.46 2.48 1.72
N ARG A 167 -12.78 3.58 2.43
CA ARG A 167 -14.15 4.11 2.57
C ARG A 167 -14.77 4.52 1.23
N LYS A 168 -13.98 5.03 0.27
CA LYS A 168 -14.49 5.42 -1.06
C LYS A 168 -14.77 4.25 -1.98
N LYS A 169 -14.01 3.17 -1.84
CA LYS A 169 -14.09 1.99 -2.72
C LYS A 169 -15.00 0.90 -2.15
N MET A 170 -15.25 0.90 -0.86
CA MET A 170 -16.08 -0.10 -0.17
C MET A 170 -17.38 0.52 0.36
N VAL A 171 -18.51 -0.17 0.17
CA VAL A 171 -19.82 0.26 0.70
C VAL A 171 -19.80 0.36 2.22
N ASN A 172 -19.13 -0.60 2.87
CA ASN A 172 -18.86 -0.59 4.31
C ASN A 172 -17.45 -1.15 4.51
N VAL A 173 -16.61 -0.42 5.25
CA VAL A 173 -15.32 -0.91 5.75
C VAL A 173 -15.60 -1.61 7.07
N PRO A 174 -15.35 -2.94 7.18
CA PRO A 174 -15.52 -3.66 8.43
C PRO A 174 -14.70 -3.04 9.55
N LYS A 175 -15.28 -2.96 10.75
CA LYS A 175 -14.62 -2.33 11.89
C LYS A 175 -13.67 -3.25 12.64
N ASN A 176 -13.76 -4.56 12.38
CA ASN A 176 -13.06 -5.66 13.06
C ASN A 176 -12.79 -5.41 14.54
#